data_AF-A0A397SKU1-F1
#
_entry.id   AF-A0A397SKU1-F1
#
_cell.length_a   1.000
_cell.length_b   1.000
_cell.length_c   1.000
_cell.angle_alpha   90.00
_cell.angle_beta   90.00
_cell.angle_gamma   90.00
#
_symmetry.space_group_name_H-M   'P 1'
#
loop_
_entity.id
_entity.type
_entity.pdbx_description
1 polymer ?
#
loop_
_entity_poly.entity_id
_entity_poly.type
_entity_poly.pdbx_seq_one_letter_code
_entity_poly.pdbx_strand_id
1 'polypeptide(L)'
;MNDKEKFQQMVTAAKFANTNYEQYKETEEFMETLKNKPFNEQQQKLGDRLFLKIKDLGLKSAVASKVTINLLDTNDLYKLAHYMNDKETLQQMVTAATKVVQSK
;
A
#
# COMPACT_ATOMS: atom_id res chain seq x y z
N MET A 1 -10.45 30.10 18.75
CA MET A 1 -10.77 28.96 17.86
C MET A 1 -12.11 29.28 17.24
N ASN A 2 -12.11 29.66 15.97
CA ASN A 2 -13.25 30.34 15.35
C ASN A 2 -14.22 29.30 14.77
N ASP A 3 -15.53 29.57 14.74
CA ASP A 3 -16.53 28.61 14.24
C ASP A 3 -16.26 28.14 12.80
N LYS A 4 -15.61 28.99 11.99
CA LYS A 4 -15.11 28.65 10.65
C LYS A 4 -14.01 27.58 10.68
N GLU A 5 -13.11 27.58 11.66
CA GLU A 5 -12.07 26.55 11.79
C GLU A 5 -12.66 25.19 12.22
N LYS A 6 -13.61 25.19 13.17
CA LYS A 6 -14.28 23.96 13.63
C LYS A 6 -15.03 23.26 12.48
N PHE A 7 -15.76 24.01 11.66
CA PHE A 7 -16.46 23.47 10.49
C PHE A 7 -15.49 22.88 9.46
N GLN A 8 -14.40 23.58 9.15
CA GLN A 8 -13.38 23.07 8.21
C GLN A 8 -12.68 21.82 8.72
N GLN A 9 -12.44 21.73 10.04
CA GLN A 9 -11.84 20.56 10.67
C GLN A 9 -12.79 19.36 10.63
N MET A 10 -14.10 19.56 10.85
CA MET A 10 -15.12 18.51 10.74
C MET A 10 -15.28 17.99 9.30
N VAL A 11 -15.33 18.88 8.31
CA VAL A 11 -15.41 18.49 6.88
C VAL A 11 -14.17 17.71 6.46
N THR A 12 -13.00 18.15 6.91
CA THR A 12 -11.72 17.48 6.64
C THR A 12 -11.65 16.09 7.28
N ALA A 13 -12.04 15.96 8.55
CA ALA A 13 -12.09 14.66 9.25
C ALA A 13 -13.08 13.68 8.60
N ALA A 14 -14.26 14.15 8.20
CA ALA A 14 -15.25 13.33 7.50
C ALA A 14 -14.75 12.86 6.13
N LYS A 15 -14.03 13.71 5.39
CA LYS A 15 -13.40 13.33 4.11
C LYS A 15 -12.33 12.27 4.32
N PHE A 16 -11.43 12.43 5.29
CA PHE A 16 -10.39 11.44 5.58
C PHE A 16 -10.97 10.08 6.02
N ALA A 17 -11.99 10.08 6.89
CA ALA A 17 -12.67 8.85 7.29
C ALA A 17 -13.33 8.16 6.09
N ASN A 18 -13.96 8.94 5.19
CA ASN A 18 -14.60 8.40 3.99
C ASN A 18 -13.56 7.84 3.00
N THR A 19 -12.45 8.55 2.77
CA THR A 19 -11.36 8.07 1.90
C THR A 19 -10.73 6.79 2.40
N ASN A 20 -10.46 6.69 3.71
CA ASN A 20 -9.88 5.47 4.30
C ASN A 20 -10.85 4.28 4.19
N TYR A 21 -12.15 4.52 4.36
CA TYR A 21 -13.17 3.49 4.22
C TYR A 21 -13.29 3.00 2.77
N GLU A 22 -13.33 3.90 1.78
CA GLU A 22 -13.38 3.51 0.36
C GLU A 22 -12.12 2.74 -0.05
N GLN A 23 -10.92 3.18 0.37
CA GLN A 23 -9.67 2.45 0.11
C GLN A 23 -9.64 1.08 0.78
N TYR A 24 -10.15 0.96 2.00
CA TYR A 24 -10.29 -0.32 2.68
C TYR A 24 -11.22 -1.25 1.89
N LYS A 25 -12.39 -0.75 1.50
CA LYS A 25 -13.38 -1.51 0.74
C LYS A 25 -12.85 -1.97 -0.63
N GLU A 26 -12.21 -1.09 -1.39
CA GLU A 26 -11.56 -1.43 -2.66
C GLU A 26 -10.48 -2.52 -2.50
N THR A 27 -9.79 -2.51 -1.36
CA THR A 27 -8.77 -3.51 -1.03
C THR A 27 -9.40 -4.85 -0.71
N GLU A 28 -10.46 -4.86 0.10
CA GLU A 28 -11.22 -6.07 0.41
C GLU A 28 -11.81 -6.72 -0.83
N GLU A 29 -12.47 -5.92 -1.68
CA GLU A 29 -13.04 -6.39 -2.95
C GLU A 29 -11.95 -6.98 -3.85
N PHE A 30 -10.80 -6.32 -3.94
CA PHE A 30 -9.66 -6.84 -4.68
C PHE A 30 -9.16 -8.18 -4.10
N MET A 31 -8.96 -8.26 -2.79
CA MET A 31 -8.48 -9.49 -2.13
C MET A 31 -9.46 -10.65 -2.27
N GLU A 32 -10.77 -10.38 -2.20
CA GLU A 32 -11.81 -11.40 -2.48
C GLU A 32 -11.73 -11.92 -3.93
N THR A 33 -11.41 -11.06 -4.92
CA THR A 33 -11.16 -11.55 -6.30
C THR A 33 -9.93 -12.44 -6.43
N LEU A 34 -8.98 -12.35 -5.49
CA LEU A 34 -7.74 -13.12 -5.47
C LEU A 34 -7.86 -14.44 -4.71
N LYS A 35 -8.77 -14.54 -3.74
CA LYS A 35 -8.90 -15.68 -2.81
C LYS A 35 -9.03 -17.04 -3.48
N ASN A 36 -9.68 -17.09 -4.65
CA ASN A 36 -9.90 -18.32 -5.41
C ASN A 36 -8.80 -18.62 -6.43
N LYS A 37 -7.73 -17.81 -6.47
CA LYS A 37 -6.64 -17.94 -7.43
C LYS A 37 -5.45 -18.68 -6.84
N PRO A 38 -4.60 -19.32 -7.68
CA PRO A 38 -3.34 -19.87 -7.22
C PRO A 38 -2.48 -18.81 -6.54
N PHE A 39 -1.75 -19.19 -5.49
CA PHE A 39 -0.93 -18.27 -4.69
C PHE A 39 0.02 -17.40 -5.55
N ASN A 40 0.66 -18.00 -6.55
CA ASN A 40 1.55 -17.28 -7.47
C ASN A 40 0.81 -16.16 -8.24
N GLU A 41 -0.44 -16.41 -8.65
CA GLU A 41 -1.26 -15.39 -9.33
C GLU A 41 -1.69 -14.28 -8.35
N GLN A 42 -1.96 -14.63 -7.08
CA GLN A 42 -2.23 -13.63 -6.04
C GLN A 42 -1.03 -12.72 -5.81
N GLN A 43 0.17 -13.30 -5.67
CA GLN A 43 1.43 -12.55 -5.52
C GLN A 43 1.69 -11.64 -6.72
N GLN A 44 1.50 -12.15 -7.94
CA GLN A 44 1.70 -11.36 -9.15
C GLN A 44 0.76 -10.15 -9.20
N LYS A 45 -0.55 -10.37 -8.98
CA LYS A 45 -1.55 -9.29 -9.05
C LYS A 45 -1.38 -8.24 -7.95
N LEU A 46 -1.07 -8.66 -6.72
CA LEU A 46 -0.75 -7.72 -5.64
C LEU A 46 0.57 -6.99 -5.94
N GLY A 47 1.56 -7.71 -6.46
CA GLY A 47 2.85 -7.18 -6.87
C GLY A 47 2.75 -6.09 -7.92
N ASP A 48 1.90 -6.24 -8.93
CA ASP A 48 1.68 -5.22 -9.95
C ASP A 48 1.15 -3.92 -9.34
N ARG A 49 0.18 -4.00 -8.40
CA ARG A 49 -0.34 -2.82 -7.69
C ARG A 49 0.71 -2.20 -6.77
N LEU A 50 1.43 -3.03 -6.03
CA LEU A 50 2.46 -2.59 -5.10
C LEU A 50 3.63 -1.91 -5.82
N PHE A 51 4.07 -2.47 -6.95
CA PHE A 51 5.16 -1.93 -7.75
C PHE A 51 4.87 -0.51 -8.23
N LEU A 52 3.64 -0.25 -8.72
CA LEU A 52 3.24 1.10 -9.14
C LEU A 52 3.35 2.09 -7.99
N LYS A 53 2.81 1.75 -6.81
CA LYS A 53 2.89 2.60 -5.62
C LYS A 53 4.34 2.84 -5.18
N ILE A 54 5.21 1.83 -5.23
CA ILE A 54 6.63 1.98 -4.89
C ILE A 54 7.35 2.87 -5.91
N LYS A 55 7.03 2.73 -7.21
CA LYS A 55 7.57 3.57 -8.27
C LYS A 55 7.17 5.03 -8.10
N ASP A 56 5.93 5.29 -7.66
CA ASP A 56 5.43 6.65 -7.36
C ASP A 56 6.15 7.31 -6.17
N LEU A 57 6.83 6.52 -5.32
CA LEU A 57 7.73 7.05 -4.27
C LEU A 57 9.09 7.53 -4.81
N GLY A 58 9.32 7.44 -6.12
CA GLY A 58 10.54 7.94 -6.78
C GLY A 58 11.69 6.92 -6.88
N LEU A 59 11.43 5.64 -6.61
CA LEU A 59 12.44 4.59 -6.76
C LEU A 59 12.70 4.28 -8.24
N LYS A 60 13.98 4.03 -8.58
CA LYS A 60 14.35 3.51 -9.91
C LYS A 60 13.66 2.16 -10.15
N SER A 61 13.17 1.93 -11.37
CA SER A 61 12.42 0.72 -11.74
C SER A 61 13.06 -0.59 -11.29
N ALA A 62 14.38 -0.73 -11.50
CA ALA A 62 15.12 -1.93 -11.09
C ALA A 62 15.13 -2.15 -9.56
N VAL A 63 15.22 -1.07 -8.78
CA VAL A 63 15.18 -1.14 -7.31
C VAL A 63 13.76 -1.39 -6.83
N ALA A 64 12.78 -0.71 -7.42
CA ALA A 64 11.37 -0.90 -7.11
C ALA A 64 10.92 -2.35 -7.33
N SER A 65 11.35 -2.99 -8.42
CA SER A 65 11.07 -4.40 -8.70
C SER A 65 11.65 -5.33 -7.61
N LYS A 66 12.93 -5.15 -7.26
CA LYS A 66 13.57 -5.94 -6.18
C LYS A 66 12.89 -5.75 -4.83
N VAL A 67 12.55 -4.51 -4.48
CA VAL A 67 11.83 -4.19 -3.24
C VAL A 67 10.45 -4.83 -3.24
N THR A 68 9.72 -4.76 -4.35
CA THR A 68 8.39 -5.38 -4.48
C THR A 68 8.46 -6.88 -4.23
N ILE A 69 9.40 -7.59 -4.88
CA ILE A 69 9.60 -9.02 -4.68
C ILE A 69 9.93 -9.32 -3.22
N ASN A 70 10.86 -8.58 -2.62
CA ASN A 70 11.22 -8.78 -1.21
C ASN A 70 10.02 -8.58 -0.27
N LEU A 71 9.16 -7.58 -0.51
CA LEU A 71 7.97 -7.36 0.30
C LEU A 71 6.93 -8.48 0.12
N LEU A 72 6.72 -8.98 -1.11
CA LEU A 72 5.82 -10.10 -1.36
C LEU A 72 6.31 -11.43 -0.75
N ASP A 73 7.62 -11.62 -0.67
CA ASP A 73 8.24 -12.85 -0.14
C ASP A 73 8.31 -12.86 1.39
N THR A 74 8.36 -11.68 2.03
CA THR A 74 8.58 -11.56 3.48
C THR A 74 7.33 -11.17 4.28
N ASN A 75 6.27 -10.71 3.62
CA ASN A 75 5.04 -10.28 4.27
C ASN A 75 3.84 -11.13 3.85
N ASP A 76 2.85 -11.21 4.73
CA ASP A 76 1.54 -11.76 4.40
C ASP A 76 0.83 -10.87 3.36
N LEU A 77 0.32 -11.47 2.29
CA LEU A 77 -0.28 -10.74 1.15
C LEU A 77 -1.49 -9.90 1.57
N TYR A 78 -2.32 -10.42 2.46
CA TYR A 78 -3.51 -9.72 2.91
C TYR A 78 -3.15 -8.49 3.74
N LYS A 79 -2.25 -8.63 4.72
CA LYS A 79 -1.73 -7.49 5.48
C LYS A 79 -1.04 -6.46 4.57
N LEU A 80 -0.23 -6.92 3.63
CA LEU A 80 0.48 -6.06 2.69
C LEU A 80 -0.48 -5.25 1.80
N ALA A 81 -1.59 -5.83 1.37
CA ALA A 81 -2.62 -5.15 0.59
C ALA A 81 -3.25 -3.97 1.34
N HIS A 82 -3.44 -4.08 2.66
CA HIS A 82 -3.90 -2.95 3.46
C HIS A 82 -2.80 -1.92 3.70
N TYR A 83 -1.60 -2.36 4.07
CA TYR A 83 -0.50 -1.46 4.39
C TYR A 83 -0.05 -0.60 3.20
N MET A 84 -0.18 -1.09 1.97
CA MET A 84 0.18 -0.31 0.79
C MET A 84 -0.75 0.90 0.52
N ASN A 85 -1.88 1.02 1.22
CA ASN A 85 -2.74 2.20 1.11
C ASN A 85 -2.36 3.30 2.10
N ASP A 86 -1.63 2.95 3.16
CA ASP A 86 -1.08 3.94 4.07
C ASP A 86 0.31 4.38 3.57
N LYS A 87 0.42 5.66 3.21
CA LYS A 87 1.63 6.21 2.60
C LYS A 87 2.84 6.11 3.53
N GLU A 88 2.66 6.39 4.81
CA GLU A 88 3.74 6.38 5.79
C GLU A 88 4.25 4.95 6.03
N THR A 89 3.33 4.02 6.26
CA THR A 89 3.63 2.59 6.43
C THR A 89 4.34 2.05 5.20
N LEU A 90 3.85 2.34 4.00
CA LEU A 90 4.48 1.92 2.75
C LEU A 90 5.91 2.48 2.62
N GLN A 91 6.12 3.77 2.95
CA GLN A 91 7.45 4.38 2.92
C GLN A 91 8.41 3.71 3.90
N GLN A 92 7.96 3.37 5.11
CA GLN A 92 8.77 2.66 6.10
C GLN A 92 9.15 1.26 5.61
N MET A 93 8.19 0.51 5.07
CA MET A 93 8.40 -0.83 4.50
C MET A 93 9.39 -0.80 3.33
N VAL A 94 9.21 0.14 2.40
CA VAL A 94 10.10 0.34 1.25
C VAL A 94 11.51 0.70 1.71
N THR A 95 11.65 1.58 2.71
CA THR A 95 12.95 1.95 3.26
C THR A 95 13.67 0.76 3.87
N ALA A 96 12.97 -0.04 4.68
CA ALA A 96 13.51 -1.24 5.29
C ALA A 96 13.94 -2.27 4.23
N ALA A 97 13.07 -2.55 3.26
CA ALA A 97 13.36 -3.49 2.17
C ALA A 97 14.50 -3.00 1.27
N THR A 98 14.60 -1.69 1.00
CA THR A 98 15.70 -1.12 0.20
C THR A 98 17.06 -1.40 0.84
N LYS A 99 17.17 -1.28 2.17
CA LYS A 99 18.41 -1.62 2.89
C LYS A 99 18.77 -3.10 2.75
N VAL A 100 17.79 -3.98 2.79
CA VAL A 100 17.99 -5.44 2.63
C VAL A 100 18.48 -5.77 1.22
N VAL A 101 17.85 -5.22 0.17
CA VAL A 101 18.20 -5.55 -1.22
C VAL A 101 19.47 -4.87 -1.73
N GLN A 102 19.95 -3.81 -1.07
CA GLN A 102 21.23 -3.16 -1.38
C GLN A 102 22.42 -3.76 -0.64
N SER A 103 22.17 -4.46 0.48
CA SER A 103 23.21 -5.13 1.27
C SER A 103 23.56 -6.53 0.73
N LYS A 104 22.87 -6.98 -0.33
CA LYS A 104 23.09 -8.24 -1.05
C LYS A 104 23.67 -7.96 -2.42
#